data_AF-A0A1Q9MYW0-F1
#
_entry.id   AF-A0A1Q9MYW0-F1
#
_cell.length_a   1.000
_cell.length_b   1.000
_cell.length_c   1.000
_cell.angle_alpha   90.00
_cell.angle_beta   90.00
_cell.angle_gamma   90.00
#
_symmetry.space_group_name_H-M   'P 1'
#
loop_
_entity.id
_entity.type
_entity.pdbx_description
1 polymer ?
#
loop_
_entity_poly.entity_id
_entity_poly.type
_entity_poly.pdbx_seq_one_letter_code
_entity_poly.pdbx_strand_id
1 'polypeptide(L)'
;MRNKFAPVLMRFFRLLGGTFVTSAVDDVRKKVLFSQARRIIKRNIPGELAEVGVYRGDFALQILKAFPNRYLYLFESFEGFSREDMEAEKQKLPKKIFANQVKMIKSIRFNASEETLLQNLQVFKDRIKLIKGRFPETTIGFDERRFCFVSLDTDLYLPILEGLRYFWPRLTPGAVVMVHDYSNPLYPGVKIAVDEFLSNRKEIPMEIPDMGGTALILKYYE
;
A
#
# COMPACT_ATOMS: atom_id res chain seq x y z
N MET A 1 -17.73 43.74 17.86
CA MET A 1 -18.09 42.40 18.35
C MET A 1 -17.03 41.41 17.85
N ARG A 2 -16.17 40.93 18.76
CA ARG A 2 -15.04 40.04 18.43
C ARG A 2 -15.55 38.60 18.32
N ASN A 3 -15.22 37.95 17.19
CA ASN A 3 -15.64 36.61 16.82
C ASN A 3 -14.99 35.57 17.78
N LYS A 4 -15.79 34.95 18.64
CA LYS A 4 -15.35 34.05 19.73
C LYS A 4 -15.09 32.59 19.32
N PHE A 5 -14.93 32.29 18.03
CA PHE A 5 -14.74 30.91 17.54
C PHE A 5 -13.30 30.53 17.18
N ALA A 6 -12.34 31.45 17.29
CA ALA A 6 -10.92 31.19 17.02
C ALA A 6 -10.10 30.43 18.11
N PRO A 7 -10.46 30.34 19.41
CA PRO A 7 -9.54 29.76 20.39
C PRO A 7 -9.65 28.23 20.60
N VAL A 8 -10.71 27.58 20.12
CA VAL A 8 -10.88 26.12 20.34
C VAL A 8 -10.02 25.30 19.37
N LEU A 9 -9.85 25.78 18.13
CA LEU A 9 -9.04 25.07 17.13
C LEU A 9 -7.53 25.16 17.44
N MET A 10 -7.05 26.29 17.98
CA MET A 10 -5.63 26.42 18.36
C MET A 10 -5.26 25.70 19.66
N ARG A 11 -6.22 25.40 20.54
CA ARG A 11 -5.93 24.71 21.82
C ARG A 11 -5.75 23.19 21.66
N PHE A 12 -6.16 22.63 20.53
CA PHE A 12 -5.85 21.23 20.16
C PHE A 12 -4.43 21.06 19.60
N PHE A 13 -3.78 22.15 19.16
CA PHE A 13 -2.47 22.11 18.51
C PHE A 13 -1.26 22.17 19.46
N ARG A 14 -1.47 22.32 20.78
CA ARG A 14 -0.37 22.57 21.75
C ARG A 14 -0.30 21.59 22.92
N LEU A 15 -1.11 20.53 22.91
CA LEU A 15 -1.18 19.54 24.02
C LEU A 15 -0.63 18.15 23.67
N LEU A 16 -0.10 17.97 22.46
CA LEU A 16 0.64 16.78 22.08
C LEU A 16 2.06 17.21 21.76
N GLY A 17 2.97 17.02 22.71
CA GLY A 17 4.42 17.08 22.50
C GLY A 17 4.93 15.98 21.56
N GLY A 18 4.21 15.72 20.47
CA GLY A 18 4.65 14.91 19.35
C GLY A 18 5.40 15.84 18.41
N THR A 19 6.70 15.61 18.29
CA THR A 19 7.49 16.01 17.14
C THR A 19 6.67 15.82 15.87
N PHE A 20 6.51 16.88 15.09
CA PHE A 20 5.97 16.82 13.74
C PHE A 20 6.88 15.92 12.90
N VAL A 21 6.61 14.62 12.89
CA VAL A 21 6.96 13.78 11.73
C VAL A 21 5.78 13.93 10.80
N THR A 22 5.75 15.06 10.08
CA THR A 22 5.04 15.06 8.80
C THR A 22 5.80 14.06 7.96
N SER A 23 5.27 12.85 7.80
CA SER A 23 5.76 11.98 6.74
C SER A 23 5.62 12.80 5.47
N ALA A 24 6.73 13.03 4.78
CA ALA A 24 6.78 13.56 3.43
C ALA A 24 6.17 12.49 2.50
N VAL A 25 4.89 12.17 2.73
CA VAL A 25 4.13 11.24 1.91
C VAL A 25 4.17 11.82 0.52
N ASP A 26 4.60 10.98 -0.41
CA ASP A 26 4.69 11.32 -1.81
C ASP A 26 3.41 12.03 -2.28
N ASP A 27 3.55 13.32 -2.59
CA ASP A 27 2.41 14.16 -2.93
C ASP A 27 1.76 13.71 -4.24
N VAL A 28 2.52 13.10 -5.16
CA VAL A 28 2.03 12.58 -6.43
C VAL A 28 1.22 11.29 -6.19
N ARG A 29 1.79 10.30 -5.50
CA ARG A 29 1.10 9.03 -5.16
C ARG A 29 -0.21 9.30 -4.43
N LYS A 30 -0.16 10.20 -3.44
CA LYS A 30 -1.34 10.66 -2.70
C LYS A 30 -2.36 11.33 -3.61
N LYS A 31 -1.96 12.27 -4.47
CA LYS A 31 -2.90 12.92 -5.41
C LYS A 31 -3.57 11.90 -6.34
N VAL A 32 -2.83 10.90 -6.81
CA VAL A 32 -3.38 9.80 -7.63
C VAL A 32 -4.39 8.98 -6.83
N LEU A 33 -4.07 8.57 -5.59
CA LEU A 33 -5.00 7.89 -4.69
C LEU A 33 -6.32 8.64 -4.53
N PHE A 34 -6.27 9.94 -4.19
CA PHE A 34 -7.47 10.76 -4.03
C PHE A 34 -8.26 10.93 -5.34
N SER A 35 -7.56 11.00 -6.48
CA SER A 35 -8.19 11.04 -7.80
C SER A 35 -8.95 9.74 -8.11
N GLN A 36 -8.32 8.58 -7.87
CA GLN A 36 -8.94 7.27 -8.07
C GLN A 36 -10.08 7.02 -7.09
N ALA A 37 -9.95 7.44 -5.82
CA ALA A 37 -11.02 7.36 -4.84
C ALA A 37 -12.26 8.13 -5.29
N ARG A 38 -12.10 9.38 -5.76
CA ARG A 38 -13.20 10.16 -6.33
C ARG A 38 -13.86 9.45 -7.51
N ARG A 39 -13.08 8.84 -8.41
CA ARG A 39 -13.60 8.06 -9.55
C ARG A 39 -14.41 6.85 -9.08
N ILE A 40 -13.87 6.07 -8.15
CA ILE A 40 -14.50 4.85 -7.59
C ILE A 40 -15.82 5.20 -6.89
N ILE A 41 -15.83 6.26 -6.07
CA ILE A 41 -17.01 6.74 -5.37
C ILE A 41 -18.06 7.25 -6.37
N LYS A 42 -17.67 8.13 -7.31
CA LYS A 42 -18.59 8.69 -8.31
C LYS A 42 -19.24 7.63 -9.19
N ARG A 43 -18.52 6.54 -9.49
CA ARG A 43 -19.04 5.43 -10.31
C ARG A 43 -19.70 4.32 -9.49
N ASN A 44 -19.82 4.46 -8.17
CA ASN A 44 -20.40 3.45 -7.28
C ASN A 44 -19.76 2.05 -7.45
N ILE A 45 -18.45 1.97 -7.68
CA ILE A 45 -17.78 0.67 -7.86
C ILE A 45 -17.74 -0.05 -6.50
N PRO A 46 -18.40 -1.21 -6.31
CA PRO A 46 -18.46 -1.89 -5.03
C PRO A 46 -17.13 -2.55 -4.62
N GLY A 47 -16.99 -2.86 -3.33
CA GLY A 47 -15.84 -3.58 -2.77
C GLY A 47 -15.10 -2.81 -1.67
N GLU A 48 -14.31 -3.53 -0.88
CA GLU A 48 -13.51 -2.98 0.20
C GLU A 48 -12.14 -2.47 -0.30
N LEU A 49 -11.32 -2.00 0.64
CA LEU A 49 -9.96 -1.51 0.39
C LEU A 49 -8.94 -2.50 0.98
N ALA A 50 -7.79 -2.66 0.34
CA ALA A 50 -6.67 -3.40 0.92
C ALA A 50 -5.34 -2.67 0.75
N GLU A 51 -4.44 -2.90 1.70
CA GLU A 51 -3.03 -2.54 1.60
C GLU A 51 -2.18 -3.72 2.10
N VAL A 52 -1.15 -4.08 1.34
CA VAL A 52 -0.19 -5.15 1.68
C VAL A 52 1.18 -4.53 1.77
N GLY A 53 1.84 -4.72 2.92
CA GLY A 53 3.01 -3.94 3.30
C GLY A 53 2.58 -2.55 3.75
N VAL A 54 2.35 -2.42 5.06
CA VAL A 54 1.69 -1.24 5.66
C VAL A 54 2.67 -0.44 6.52
N TYR A 55 3.70 -1.10 7.04
CA TYR A 55 4.74 -0.52 7.87
C TYR A 55 4.14 0.23 9.09
N ARG A 56 4.21 1.56 9.12
CA ARG A 56 3.64 2.39 10.20
C ARG A 56 2.26 2.97 9.89
N GLY A 57 1.68 2.64 8.73
CA GLY A 57 0.33 3.06 8.34
C GLY A 57 0.21 4.46 7.72
N ASP A 58 1.31 5.05 7.25
CA ASP A 58 1.29 6.39 6.64
C ASP A 58 0.40 6.46 5.39
N PHE A 59 0.50 5.46 4.50
CA PHE A 59 -0.33 5.40 3.29
C PHE A 59 -1.74 4.86 3.58
N ALA A 60 -1.89 3.87 4.48
CA ALA A 60 -3.18 3.47 5.07
C ALA A 60 -4.01 4.66 5.54
N LEU A 61 -3.38 5.61 6.24
CA LEU A 61 -4.02 6.83 6.71
C LEU A 61 -4.57 7.68 5.56
N GLN A 62 -3.85 7.77 4.43
CA GLN A 62 -4.33 8.48 3.25
C GLN A 62 -5.49 7.72 2.58
N ILE A 63 -5.42 6.39 2.50
CA ILE A 63 -6.49 5.55 1.95
C ILE A 63 -7.78 5.78 2.76
N LEU A 64 -7.71 5.73 4.09
CA LEU A 64 -8.83 5.97 5.00
C LEU A 64 -9.43 7.37 4.89
N LYS A 65 -8.62 8.38 4.54
CA LYS A 65 -9.09 9.75 4.26
C LYS A 65 -9.77 9.85 2.89
N ALA A 66 -9.25 9.14 1.89
CA ALA A 66 -9.79 9.15 0.53
C ALA A 66 -11.12 8.39 0.42
N PHE A 67 -11.35 7.38 1.27
CA PHE A 67 -12.54 6.53 1.28
C PHE A 67 -13.26 6.56 2.64
N PRO A 68 -14.12 7.56 2.91
CA PRO A 68 -14.70 7.78 4.23
C PRO A 68 -15.69 6.69 4.71
N ASN A 69 -16.18 5.82 3.83
CA ASN A 69 -17.26 4.86 4.15
C ASN A 69 -16.92 3.41 3.80
N ARG A 70 -15.64 3.03 3.74
CA ARG A 70 -15.21 1.66 3.40
C ARG A 70 -14.24 1.11 4.42
N TYR A 71 -14.23 -0.21 4.57
CA TYR A 71 -13.27 -0.90 5.43
C TYR A 71 -11.93 -1.06 4.70
N LEU A 72 -10.84 -0.89 5.46
CA LEU A 72 -9.48 -1.10 5.00
C LEU A 72 -8.88 -2.33 5.67
N TYR A 73 -8.46 -3.28 4.83
CA TYR A 73 -7.79 -4.50 5.24
C TYR A 73 -6.27 -4.30 5.12
N LEU A 74 -5.57 -4.45 6.22
CA LEU A 74 -4.14 -4.16 6.36
C LEU A 74 -3.38 -5.46 6.54
N PHE A 75 -2.59 -5.87 5.54
CA PHE A 75 -1.77 -7.08 5.60
C PHE A 75 -0.33 -6.69 5.91
N GLU A 76 0.14 -7.02 7.11
CA GLU A 76 1.47 -6.66 7.60
C GLU A 76 2.05 -7.76 8.49
N SER A 77 3.32 -8.13 8.25
CA SER A 77 3.99 -9.15 9.05
C SER A 77 4.62 -8.56 10.31
N PHE A 78 5.10 -7.31 10.25
CA PHE A 78 6.01 -6.70 11.24
C PHE A 78 7.34 -7.44 11.42
N GLU A 79 7.68 -8.35 10.49
CA GLU A 79 8.89 -9.17 10.52
C GLU A 79 9.88 -8.78 9.42
N GLY A 80 9.52 -7.81 8.58
CA GLY A 80 10.31 -7.41 7.41
C GLY A 80 10.30 -8.48 6.32
N PHE A 81 11.38 -8.56 5.54
CA PHE A 81 11.50 -9.48 4.42
C PHE A 81 11.81 -10.91 4.86
N SER A 82 11.05 -11.88 4.36
CA SER A 82 11.30 -13.28 4.68
C SER A 82 12.48 -13.84 3.88
N ARG A 83 12.99 -15.00 4.33
CA ARG A 83 14.03 -15.73 3.61
C ARG A 83 13.56 -16.18 2.23
N GLU A 84 12.32 -16.63 2.13
CA GLU A 84 11.68 -17.11 0.90
C GLU A 84 11.57 -15.97 -0.13
N ASP A 85 11.15 -14.78 0.31
CA ASP A 85 11.05 -13.62 -0.58
C ASP A 85 12.42 -13.22 -1.10
N MET A 86 13.44 -13.21 -0.23
CA MET A 86 14.82 -12.89 -0.60
C MET A 86 15.44 -13.92 -1.54
N GLU A 87 15.12 -15.22 -1.41
CA GLU A 87 15.62 -16.24 -2.33
C GLU A 87 14.92 -16.16 -3.69
N ALA A 88 13.62 -15.85 -3.72
CA ALA A 88 12.90 -15.61 -4.97
C ALA A 88 13.45 -14.36 -5.69
N GLU A 89 13.73 -13.29 -4.95
CA GLU A 89 14.35 -12.06 -5.47
C GLU A 89 15.71 -12.37 -6.10
N LYS A 90 16.55 -13.14 -5.42
CA LYS A 90 17.86 -13.58 -5.90
C LYS A 90 17.80 -14.38 -7.21
N GLN A 91 16.75 -15.19 -7.40
CA GLN A 91 16.57 -15.98 -8.62
C GLN A 91 16.17 -15.11 -9.81
N LYS A 92 15.49 -13.98 -9.56
CA LYS A 92 15.01 -13.07 -10.61
C LYS A 92 16.05 -12.02 -11.00
N LEU A 93 16.97 -11.68 -10.10
CA LEU A 93 17.92 -10.60 -10.30
C LEU A 93 19.34 -11.07 -10.67
N PRO A 94 20.06 -10.33 -11.53
CA PRO A 94 21.49 -10.54 -11.70
C PRO A 94 22.25 -10.44 -10.38
N LYS A 95 23.23 -11.32 -10.17
CA LYS A 95 24.00 -11.45 -8.90
C LYS A 95 24.49 -10.11 -8.33
N LYS A 96 24.97 -9.20 -9.18
CA LYS A 96 25.47 -7.88 -8.77
C LYS A 96 24.35 -6.96 -8.27
N ILE A 97 23.21 -6.96 -8.94
CA ILE A 97 22.05 -6.14 -8.58
C ILE A 97 21.49 -6.63 -7.23
N PHE A 98 21.26 -7.94 -7.09
CA PHE A 98 20.80 -8.53 -5.84
C PHE A 98 21.75 -8.23 -4.67
N ALA A 99 23.08 -8.37 -4.88
CA ALA A 99 24.05 -8.06 -3.83
C ALA A 99 24.00 -6.60 -3.35
N ASN A 100 23.72 -5.65 -4.26
CA ASN A 100 23.55 -4.24 -3.90
C ASN A 100 22.24 -3.99 -3.14
N GLN A 101 21.15 -4.61 -3.59
CA GLN A 101 19.86 -4.56 -2.89
C GLN A 101 19.97 -5.08 -1.46
N VAL A 102 20.60 -6.25 -1.25
CA VAL A 102 20.83 -6.82 0.09
C VAL A 102 21.63 -5.87 0.99
N LYS A 103 22.69 -5.22 0.47
CA LYS A 103 23.48 -4.26 1.26
C LYS A 103 22.64 -3.08 1.73
N MET A 104 21.77 -2.57 0.86
CA MET A 104 20.87 -1.47 1.16
C MET A 104 19.79 -1.88 2.17
N ILE A 105 19.14 -3.02 1.97
CA ILE A 105 18.14 -3.56 2.91
C ILE A 105 18.75 -3.68 4.31
N LYS A 106 19.98 -4.19 4.42
CA LYS A 106 20.69 -4.28 5.71
C LYS A 106 21.02 -2.93 6.34
N SER A 107 21.06 -1.85 5.56
CA SER A 107 21.26 -0.49 6.06
C SER A 107 19.97 0.17 6.57
N ILE A 108 18.81 -0.34 6.13
CA ILE A 108 17.49 0.14 6.54
C ILE A 108 17.13 -0.53 7.87
N ARG A 109 16.71 0.27 8.85
CA ARG A 109 16.14 -0.25 10.09
C ARG A 109 14.64 -0.40 9.92
N PHE A 110 14.17 -1.64 9.80
CA PHE A 110 12.73 -1.93 9.85
C PHE A 110 12.24 -1.75 11.29
N ASN A 111 11.62 -0.61 11.57
CA ASN A 111 11.11 -0.25 12.91
C ASN A 111 9.63 0.10 12.84
N ALA A 112 8.82 -0.87 12.42
CA ALA A 112 7.38 -0.86 12.61
C ALA A 112 7.00 -1.90 13.66
N SER A 113 6.00 -1.56 14.46
CA SER A 113 5.34 -2.49 15.38
C SER A 113 3.83 -2.36 15.22
N GLU A 114 3.12 -3.41 15.61
CA GLU A 114 1.66 -3.43 15.61
C GLU A 114 1.10 -2.28 16.45
N GLU A 115 1.68 -2.01 17.61
CA GLU A 115 1.27 -0.94 18.51
C GLU A 115 1.43 0.43 17.84
N THR A 116 2.57 0.67 17.17
CA THR A 116 2.85 1.93 16.48
C THR A 116 1.84 2.15 15.35
N LEU A 117 1.56 1.11 14.56
CA LEU A 117 0.59 1.17 13.47
C LEU A 117 -0.82 1.44 13.98
N LEU A 118 -1.27 0.71 15.01
CA LEU A 118 -2.60 0.90 15.59
C LEU A 118 -2.75 2.28 16.24
N GLN A 119 -1.70 2.78 16.90
CA GLN A 119 -1.69 4.14 17.46
C GLN A 119 -1.85 5.20 16.36
N ASN A 120 -1.13 5.05 15.24
CA ASN A 120 -1.21 5.99 14.11
C ASN A 120 -2.59 5.99 13.44
N LEU A 121 -3.30 4.85 13.46
CA LEU A 121 -4.60 4.67 12.83
C LEU A 121 -5.78 4.71 13.82
N GLN A 122 -5.54 5.06 15.09
CA GLN A 122 -6.52 4.96 16.18
C GLN A 122 -7.84 5.72 15.90
N VAL A 123 -7.77 6.86 15.20
CA VAL A 123 -8.95 7.66 14.82
C VAL A 123 -9.90 6.89 13.89
N PHE A 124 -9.39 5.87 13.20
CA PHE A 124 -10.12 5.06 12.22
C PHE A 124 -10.21 3.59 12.61
N LYS A 125 -9.96 3.25 13.88
CA LYS A 125 -9.90 1.86 14.38
C LYS A 125 -11.12 1.01 13.99
N ASP A 126 -12.31 1.60 13.93
CA ASP A 126 -13.57 0.88 13.64
C ASP A 126 -13.74 0.59 12.15
N ARG A 127 -12.82 1.05 11.29
CA ARG A 127 -12.82 0.83 9.83
C ARG A 127 -11.59 0.08 9.33
N ILE A 128 -10.69 -0.31 10.22
CA ILE A 128 -9.51 -1.09 9.84
C ILE A 128 -9.67 -2.53 10.32
N LYS A 129 -9.16 -3.47 9.54
CA LYS A 129 -8.92 -4.84 9.97
C LYS A 129 -7.45 -5.14 9.73
N LEU A 130 -6.68 -5.28 10.80
CA LEU A 130 -5.30 -5.73 10.72
C LEU A 130 -5.28 -7.25 10.57
N ILE A 131 -4.56 -7.72 9.56
CA ILE A 131 -4.28 -9.13 9.29
C ILE A 131 -2.79 -9.30 9.48
N LYS A 132 -2.41 -9.60 10.71
CA LYS A 132 -1.02 -9.81 11.08
C LYS A 132 -0.51 -11.15 10.57
N GLY A 133 0.65 -11.11 9.92
CA GLY A 133 1.36 -12.29 9.46
C GLY A 133 1.87 -12.12 8.05
N ARG A 134 2.61 -13.13 7.59
CA ARG A 134 3.23 -13.13 6.27
C ARG A 134 2.18 -13.25 5.17
N PHE A 135 2.31 -12.43 4.13
CA PHE A 135 1.50 -12.54 2.92
C PHE A 135 2.23 -13.45 1.90
N PRO A 136 1.53 -14.33 1.15
CA PRO A 136 0.08 -14.54 1.08
C PRO A 136 -0.49 -15.55 2.08
N GLU A 137 0.28 -16.08 3.04
CA GLU A 137 -0.18 -17.12 3.98
C GLU A 137 -1.41 -16.68 4.79
N THR A 138 -1.46 -15.40 5.15
CA THR A 138 -2.61 -14.75 5.81
C THR A 138 -3.91 -14.74 4.99
N THR A 139 -3.85 -15.11 3.71
CA THR A 139 -5.03 -15.21 2.84
C THR A 139 -5.72 -16.57 2.90
N ILE A 140 -5.09 -17.58 3.50
CA ILE A 140 -5.66 -18.93 3.66
C ILE A 140 -6.86 -18.85 4.61
N GLY A 141 -8.03 -19.28 4.12
CA GLY A 141 -9.28 -19.19 4.89
C GLY A 141 -9.83 -17.77 5.05
N PHE A 142 -9.29 -16.79 4.33
CA PHE A 142 -9.81 -15.44 4.33
C PHE A 142 -11.10 -15.35 3.50
N ASP A 143 -12.13 -14.71 4.07
CA ASP A 143 -13.46 -14.55 3.47
C ASP A 143 -13.40 -14.14 1.98
N GLU A 144 -14.34 -14.65 1.18
CA GLU A 144 -14.53 -14.20 -0.19
C GLU A 144 -15.02 -12.74 -0.25
N ARG A 145 -14.07 -11.81 -0.26
CA ARG A 145 -14.33 -10.37 -0.38
C ARG A 145 -14.04 -9.87 -1.79
N ARG A 146 -14.74 -8.79 -2.16
CA ARG A 146 -14.44 -8.02 -3.36
C ARG A 146 -13.76 -6.72 -2.97
N PHE A 147 -12.85 -6.25 -3.81
CA PHE A 147 -12.08 -5.03 -3.56
C PHE A 147 -12.24 -4.03 -4.70
N CYS A 148 -12.36 -2.75 -4.35
CA CYS A 148 -12.39 -1.65 -5.32
C CYS A 148 -11.05 -0.92 -5.45
N PHE A 149 -10.19 -1.07 -4.46
CA PHE A 149 -8.88 -0.42 -4.39
C PHE A 149 -7.92 -1.32 -3.61
N VAL A 150 -6.73 -1.55 -4.16
CA VAL A 150 -5.66 -2.30 -3.50
C VAL A 150 -4.35 -1.54 -3.68
N SER A 151 -3.58 -1.43 -2.59
CA SER A 151 -2.19 -0.97 -2.62
C SER A 151 -1.27 -2.14 -2.30
N LEU A 152 -0.27 -2.39 -3.14
CA LEU A 152 0.80 -3.37 -2.93
C LEU A 152 2.12 -2.63 -2.76
N ASP A 153 2.76 -2.81 -1.61
CA ASP A 153 3.96 -2.07 -1.20
C ASP A 153 4.87 -2.98 -0.35
N THR A 154 5.33 -4.07 -0.96
CA THR A 154 6.12 -5.13 -0.30
C THR A 154 7.55 -5.24 -0.81
N ASP A 155 7.97 -4.30 -1.66
CA ASP A 155 9.32 -4.10 -2.21
C ASP A 155 9.93 -5.24 -3.03
N LEU A 156 9.46 -6.48 -2.89
CA LEU A 156 10.09 -7.67 -3.45
C LEU A 156 9.20 -8.38 -4.47
N TYR A 157 9.84 -9.09 -5.41
CA TYR A 157 9.22 -9.79 -6.52
C TYR A 157 8.07 -10.72 -6.08
N LEU A 158 8.36 -11.64 -5.16
CA LEU A 158 7.40 -12.70 -4.79
C LEU A 158 6.13 -12.15 -4.12
N PRO A 159 6.21 -11.31 -3.07
CA PRO A 159 5.00 -10.80 -2.43
C PRO A 159 4.19 -9.86 -3.33
N ILE A 160 4.81 -9.13 -4.27
CA ILE A 160 4.07 -8.37 -5.29
C ILE A 160 3.31 -9.30 -6.23
N LEU A 161 3.97 -10.33 -6.77
CA LEU A 161 3.34 -11.27 -7.70
C LEU A 161 2.17 -12.02 -7.04
N GLU A 162 2.36 -12.49 -5.82
CA GLU A 162 1.31 -13.17 -5.06
C GLU A 162 0.18 -12.21 -4.68
N GLY A 163 0.48 -10.94 -4.42
CA GLY A 163 -0.52 -9.90 -4.20
C GLY A 163 -1.40 -9.72 -5.43
N LEU A 164 -0.80 -9.56 -6.60
CA LEU A 164 -1.52 -9.46 -7.86
C LEU A 164 -2.38 -10.72 -8.13
N ARG A 165 -1.81 -11.92 -7.96
CA ARG A 165 -2.55 -13.19 -8.14
C ARG A 165 -3.74 -13.31 -7.20
N TYR A 166 -3.58 -12.91 -5.94
CA TYR A 166 -4.64 -13.01 -4.95
C TYR A 166 -5.75 -11.98 -5.18
N PHE A 167 -5.40 -10.70 -5.33
CA PHE A 167 -6.37 -9.61 -5.39
C PHE A 167 -7.05 -9.49 -6.74
N TRP A 168 -6.34 -9.71 -7.86
CA TRP A 168 -6.89 -9.49 -9.19
C TRP A 168 -8.23 -10.20 -9.48
N PRO A 169 -8.42 -11.50 -9.19
CA PRO A 169 -9.72 -12.15 -9.38
C PRO A 169 -10.80 -11.60 -8.42
N ARG A 170 -10.41 -10.97 -7.30
CA ARG A 170 -11.29 -10.37 -6.30
C ARG A 170 -11.57 -8.89 -6.54
N LEU A 171 -10.92 -8.27 -7.52
CA LEU A 171 -11.22 -6.90 -7.90
C LEU A 171 -12.55 -6.83 -8.65
N THR A 172 -13.38 -5.88 -8.22
CA THR A 172 -14.58 -5.47 -8.96
C THR A 172 -14.17 -4.82 -10.28
N PRO A 173 -14.91 -5.01 -11.38
CA PRO A 173 -14.75 -4.21 -12.59
C PRO A 173 -14.70 -2.69 -12.32
N GLY A 174 -13.69 -2.02 -12.87
CA GLY A 174 -13.42 -0.60 -12.62
C GLY A 174 -12.60 -0.31 -11.36
N ALA A 175 -12.26 -1.33 -10.55
CA ALA A 175 -11.32 -1.20 -9.44
C ALA A 175 -9.90 -0.87 -9.94
N VAL A 176 -9.03 -0.53 -9.00
CA VAL A 176 -7.64 -0.18 -9.30
C VAL A 176 -6.68 -0.83 -8.31
N VAL A 177 -5.51 -1.23 -8.81
CA VAL A 177 -4.35 -1.62 -8.00
C VAL A 177 -3.27 -0.57 -8.18
N MET A 178 -2.70 -0.11 -7.07
CA MET A 178 -1.46 0.66 -7.03
C MET A 178 -0.34 -0.25 -6.56
N VAL A 179 0.73 -0.37 -7.35
CA VAL A 179 1.92 -1.14 -6.99
C VAL A 179 3.08 -0.17 -6.86
N HIS A 180 3.52 0.07 -5.64
CA HIS A 180 4.64 0.98 -5.36
C HIS A 180 5.98 0.36 -5.76
N ASP A 181 7.00 1.20 -5.92
CA ASP A 181 8.35 0.81 -6.31
C ASP A 181 8.49 0.14 -7.69
N TYR A 182 7.46 0.28 -8.54
CA TYR A 182 7.44 -0.27 -9.88
C TYR A 182 8.59 0.24 -10.77
N SER A 183 9.02 1.49 -10.56
CA SER A 183 10.13 2.08 -11.30
C SER A 183 11.36 2.30 -10.44
N ASN A 184 11.42 1.66 -9.26
CA ASN A 184 12.48 1.88 -8.31
C ASN A 184 13.69 0.99 -8.65
N PRO A 185 14.85 1.57 -9.02
CA PRO A 185 16.04 0.77 -9.31
C PRO A 185 16.58 0.01 -8.09
N LEU A 186 16.14 0.38 -6.88
CA LEU A 186 16.47 -0.30 -5.62
C LEU A 186 15.64 -1.58 -5.43
N TYR A 187 14.47 -1.67 -6.06
CA TYR A 187 13.52 -2.77 -5.94
C TYR A 187 13.09 -3.31 -7.33
N PRO A 188 14.05 -3.74 -8.17
CA PRO A 188 13.76 -4.16 -9.54
C PRO A 188 12.85 -5.40 -9.63
N GLY A 189 12.76 -6.20 -8.56
CA GLY A 189 11.84 -7.34 -8.49
C GLY A 189 10.36 -6.95 -8.66
N VAL A 190 9.97 -5.75 -8.21
CA VAL A 190 8.60 -5.24 -8.34
C VAL A 190 8.18 -5.14 -9.80
N LYS A 191 9.01 -4.50 -10.63
CA LYS A 191 8.74 -4.36 -12.06
C LYS A 191 8.60 -5.71 -12.75
N ILE A 192 9.52 -6.63 -12.43
CA ILE A 192 9.52 -7.99 -13.00
C ILE A 192 8.22 -8.71 -12.63
N ALA A 193 7.76 -8.60 -11.37
CA ALA A 193 6.53 -9.23 -10.92
C ALA A 193 5.28 -8.69 -11.63
N VAL A 194 5.17 -7.37 -11.74
CA VAL A 194 4.05 -6.72 -12.44
C VAL A 194 4.05 -7.08 -13.92
N ASP A 195 5.20 -6.98 -14.60
CA ASP A 195 5.32 -7.27 -16.02
C ASP A 195 5.05 -8.76 -16.31
N GLU A 196 5.53 -9.67 -15.45
CA GLU A 196 5.23 -11.11 -15.54
C GLU A 196 3.72 -11.37 -15.38
N PHE A 197 3.09 -10.75 -14.40
CA PHE A 197 1.65 -10.90 -14.15
C PHE A 197 0.79 -10.40 -15.32
N LEU A 198 1.21 -9.32 -15.98
CA LEU A 198 0.50 -8.70 -17.09
C LEU A 198 0.84 -9.28 -18.46
N SER A 199 1.88 -10.12 -18.58
CA SER A 199 2.40 -10.66 -19.85
C SER A 199 1.36 -11.33 -20.76
N ASN A 200 0.29 -11.90 -20.19
CA ASN A 200 -0.81 -12.56 -20.92
C ASN A 200 -2.15 -11.83 -20.73
N ARG A 201 -2.12 -10.54 -20.40
CA ARG A 201 -3.29 -9.72 -20.09
C ARG A 201 -3.35 -8.49 -21.00
N LYS A 202 -4.52 -7.86 -21.07
CA LYS A 202 -4.73 -6.66 -21.92
C LYS A 202 -4.40 -5.36 -21.19
N GLU A 203 -4.33 -5.42 -19.87
CA GLU A 203 -4.02 -4.28 -19.02
C GLU A 203 -2.58 -3.83 -19.19
N ILE A 204 -2.41 -2.52 -19.36
CA ILE A 204 -1.12 -1.85 -19.41
C ILE A 204 -0.98 -1.06 -18.10
N PRO A 205 0.13 -1.19 -17.36
CA PRO A 205 0.33 -0.41 -16.14
C PRO A 205 0.58 1.05 -16.53
N MET A 206 -0.17 1.97 -15.94
CA MET A 206 0.13 3.40 -16.05
C MET A 206 1.17 3.75 -15.00
N GLU A 207 2.37 4.11 -15.45
CA GLU A 207 3.45 4.54 -14.57
C GLU A 207 3.18 5.94 -14.02
N ILE A 208 3.25 6.06 -12.70
CA ILE A 208 3.15 7.31 -11.96
C ILE A 208 4.58 7.69 -11.55
N PRO A 209 5.03 8.93 -11.85
CA PRO A 209 6.38 9.36 -11.53
C PRO A 209 6.48 9.92 -10.10
N ASP A 210 6.02 9.14 -9.12
CA ASP A 210 6.25 9.38 -7.69
C ASP A 210 7.62 8.85 -7.24
N MET A 211 8.01 9.10 -6.00
CA MET A 211 9.19 8.55 -5.34
C MET A 211 9.10 7.03 -5.36
N GLY A 212 10.07 6.37 -6.00
CA GLY A 212 10.05 4.93 -6.25
C GLY A 212 9.23 4.52 -7.49
N GLY A 213 8.29 5.36 -7.93
CA GLY A 213 7.42 5.11 -9.07
C GLY A 213 6.36 4.06 -8.78
N THR A 214 5.12 4.33 -9.16
CA THR A 214 3.97 3.46 -8.91
C THR A 214 3.36 2.99 -10.23
N ALA A 215 3.11 1.69 -10.37
CA ALA A 215 2.22 1.19 -11.41
C ALA A 215 0.77 1.31 -10.96
N LEU A 216 -0.04 2.03 -11.74
CA LEU A 216 -1.48 2.11 -11.60
C LEU A 216 -2.15 1.20 -12.62
N ILE A 217 -2.79 0.14 -12.15
CA ILE A 217 -3.42 -0.88 -13.00
C ILE A 217 -4.93 -0.85 -12.76
N LEU A 218 -5.68 -0.43 -13.77
CA LEU A 218 -7.15 -0.43 -13.73
C LEU A 218 -7.69 -1.76 -14.24
N LYS A 219 -8.58 -2.38 -13.48
CA LYS A 219 -9.30 -3.58 -13.95
C LYS A 219 -10.44 -3.15 -14.87
N TYR A 220 -10.39 -3.58 -16.13
CA TYR A 220 -11.46 -3.31 -17.08
C TYR A 220 -12.72 -4.13 -16.75
N TYR A 221 -13.85 -3.73 -17.34
CA TYR A 221 -15.06 -4.52 -17.32
C TYR A 221 -14.87 -5.70 -18.29
N GLU A 222 -14.86 -6.91 -17.75
CA GLU A 222 -15.09 -8.13 -18.55
C GLU A 222 -16.59 -8.28 -18.81
#